data_AF-A0A2M8NYB0-F1
#
_entry.id   AF-A0A2M8NYB0-F1
#
_cell.length_a   1.000
_cell.length_b   1.000
_cell.length_c   1.000
_cell.angle_alpha   90.00
_cell.angle_beta   90.00
_cell.angle_gamma   90.00
#
_symmetry.space_group_name_H-M   'P 1'
#
loop_
_entity.id
_entity.type
_entity.pdbx_description
1 polymer ?
#
loop_
_entity_poly.entity_id
_entity_poly.type
_entity_poly.pdbx_seq_one_letter_code
_entity_poly.pdbx_strand_id
1 'polypeptide(L)'
;MPDLGAHAEEIAPDFENIQAALFWGFEHAVDRACAFAVALDGGYMAFHKPYPVRRQLLEAAQRAEGQSDLSQAHTLQSLGDLERLEDNYGAARERYNQALALAHQIPDTVCQLNCLIGLARLERAQGNREAACAQYAALFRLTDSLPAFASHPTVQDWKREAAEYCDGRSESGA
;
A
#
# COMPACT_ATOMS: atom_id res chain seq x y z
N MET A 1 10.34 12.59 17.07
CA MET A 1 10.44 11.97 15.73
C MET A 1 11.83 12.28 15.20
N PRO A 2 12.55 11.31 14.60
CA PRO A 2 13.75 11.64 13.84
C PRO A 2 13.38 12.61 12.70
N ASP A 3 14.30 13.52 12.38
CA ASP A 3 14.13 14.46 11.28
C ASP A 3 14.18 13.71 9.95
N LEU A 4 13.00 13.33 9.45
CA LEU A 4 12.85 12.67 8.16
C LEU A 4 13.26 13.59 7.00
N GLY A 5 13.34 14.91 7.23
CA GLY A 5 13.79 15.88 6.22
C GLY A 5 15.27 15.71 5.86
N ALA A 6 16.13 15.53 6.87
CA ALA A 6 17.57 15.38 6.65
C ALA A 6 17.93 14.17 5.77
N HIS A 7 17.29 13.02 5.98
CA HIS A 7 17.54 11.83 5.17
C HIS A 7 16.95 11.92 3.75
N ALA A 8 15.89 12.70 3.56
CA ALA A 8 15.34 12.93 2.23
C ALA A 8 16.25 13.82 1.37
N GLU A 9 16.95 14.78 2.00
CA GLU A 9 17.96 15.61 1.34
C GLU A 9 19.18 14.79 0.88
N GLU A 10 19.55 13.74 1.61
CA GLU A 10 20.65 12.84 1.24
C GLU A 10 20.30 11.91 0.06
N ILE A 11 19.05 11.43 -0.03
CA ILE A 11 18.60 10.53 -1.11
C ILE A 11 18.30 11.30 -2.41
N ALA A 12 17.83 12.55 -2.32
CA ALA A 12 17.44 13.35 -3.46
C ALA A 12 18.48 13.45 -4.60
N PRO A 13 19.77 13.75 -4.34
CA PRO A 13 20.77 13.85 -5.41
C PRO A 13 21.05 12.49 -6.09
N ASP A 14 20.89 11.38 -5.37
CA ASP A 14 21.18 10.04 -5.89
C ASP A 14 19.96 9.34 -6.50
N PHE A 15 18.78 9.99 -6.51
CA PHE A 15 17.56 9.32 -6.96
C PHE A 15 17.64 8.85 -8.41
N GLU A 16 18.31 9.58 -9.30
CA GLU A 16 18.52 9.15 -10.69
C GLU A 16 19.38 7.87 -10.77
N ASN A 17 20.43 7.78 -9.93
CA ASN A 17 21.25 6.58 -9.82
C ASN A 17 20.44 5.39 -9.27
N ILE A 18 19.58 5.64 -8.29
CA ILE A 18 18.66 4.64 -7.73
C ILE A 18 17.68 4.16 -8.81
N GLN A 19 17.10 5.05 -9.61
CA GLN A 19 16.21 4.68 -10.71
C GLN A 19 16.93 3.80 -11.73
N ALA A 20 18.13 4.20 -12.16
CA ALA A 20 18.93 3.40 -13.09
C ALA A 20 19.24 2.00 -12.53
N ALA A 21 19.60 1.91 -11.25
CA ALA A 21 19.85 0.64 -10.57
C ALA A 21 18.59 -0.23 -10.47
N LEU A 22 17.42 0.36 -10.22
CA LEU A 22 16.14 -0.34 -10.22
C LEU A 22 15.82 -0.91 -11.60
N PHE A 23 15.95 -0.11 -12.67
CA PHE A 23 15.69 -0.59 -14.03
C PHE A 23 16.60 -1.74 -14.44
N TRP A 24 17.91 -1.64 -14.13
CA TRP A 24 18.81 -2.77 -14.33
C TRP A 24 18.40 -3.98 -13.48
N GLY A 25 18.01 -3.74 -12.23
CA GLY A 25 17.57 -4.77 -11.29
C GLY A 25 16.29 -5.50 -11.71
N PHE A 26 15.35 -4.83 -12.39
CA PHE A 26 14.14 -5.46 -12.93
C PHE A 26 14.42 -6.52 -14.01
N GLU A 27 15.63 -6.54 -14.57
CA GLU A 27 16.05 -7.54 -15.55
C GLU A 27 17.00 -8.60 -14.95
N HIS A 28 17.74 -8.26 -13.89
CA HIS A 28 18.87 -9.07 -13.41
C HIS A 28 18.74 -9.54 -11.95
N ALA A 29 17.93 -8.87 -11.14
CA ALA A 29 17.76 -9.11 -9.71
C ALA A 29 16.33 -8.80 -9.27
N VAL A 30 15.37 -9.38 -9.98
CA VAL A 30 13.97 -8.96 -10.04
C VAL A 30 13.32 -8.79 -8.66
N ASP A 31 13.34 -9.81 -7.81
CA ASP A 31 12.70 -9.72 -6.49
C ASP A 31 13.35 -8.64 -5.59
N ARG A 32 14.67 -8.50 -5.64
CA ARG A 32 15.39 -7.47 -4.87
C ARG A 32 15.04 -6.07 -5.36
N ALA A 33 14.97 -5.88 -6.67
CA ALA A 33 14.60 -4.61 -7.27
C ALA A 33 13.14 -4.25 -6.99
N CYS A 34 12.22 -5.21 -7.10
CA CYS A 34 10.80 -4.99 -6.78
C CYS A 34 10.60 -4.65 -5.31
N ALA A 35 11.23 -5.40 -4.39
CA ALA A 35 11.18 -5.10 -2.97
C ALA A 35 11.72 -3.70 -2.67
N PHE A 36 12.81 -3.29 -3.33
CA PHE A 36 13.37 -1.95 -3.13
C PHE A 36 12.47 -0.85 -3.71
N ALA A 37 11.87 -1.06 -4.88
CA ALA A 37 10.91 -0.13 -5.47
C ALA A 37 9.68 0.08 -4.57
N VAL A 38 9.11 -0.99 -4.03
CA VAL A 38 7.97 -0.94 -3.10
C VAL A 38 8.35 -0.24 -1.79
N ALA A 39 9.52 -0.54 -1.23
CA ALA A 39 10.00 0.12 -0.01
C ALA A 39 10.22 1.63 -0.21
N LEU A 40 10.71 2.04 -1.38
CA LEU A 40 10.82 3.45 -1.75
C LEU A 40 9.44 4.08 -1.94
N ASP A 41 8.46 3.36 -2.48
CA ASP A 41 7.12 3.89 -2.77
C ASP A 41 6.38 4.31 -1.51
N GLY A 42 6.26 3.40 -0.53
CA GLY A 42 5.59 3.67 0.74
C GLY A 42 6.34 4.62 1.67
N GLY A 43 7.62 4.88 1.38
CA GLY A 43 8.50 5.78 2.14
C GLY A 43 8.82 7.04 1.34
N TYR A 44 10.08 7.16 0.92
CA TYR A 44 10.63 8.37 0.30
C TYR A 44 9.78 8.91 -0.86
N MET A 45 9.32 8.06 -1.79
CA MET A 45 8.61 8.56 -2.97
C MET A 45 7.22 9.10 -2.63
N ALA A 46 6.50 8.53 -1.66
CA ALA A 46 5.19 9.05 -1.24
C ALA A 46 5.25 10.52 -0.77
N PHE A 47 6.38 10.95 -0.20
CA PHE A 47 6.55 12.32 0.32
C PHE A 47 7.34 13.25 -0.62
N HIS A 48 8.21 12.70 -1.47
CA HIS A 48 9.20 13.49 -2.21
C HIS A 48 9.13 13.37 -3.73
N LYS A 49 8.33 12.44 -4.27
CA LYS A 49 8.23 12.24 -5.73
C LYS A 49 6.80 12.33 -6.21
N PRO A 50 6.58 12.93 -7.39
CA PRO A 50 5.24 13.05 -7.95
C PRO A 50 4.74 11.67 -8.42
N TYR A 51 3.43 11.50 -8.46
CA TYR A 51 2.78 10.24 -8.82
C TYR A 51 3.25 9.63 -10.16
N PRO A 52 3.55 10.40 -11.23
CA PRO A 52 4.09 9.82 -12.46
C PRO A 52 5.42 9.07 -12.29
N VAL A 53 6.30 9.53 -11.40
CA VAL A 53 7.58 8.86 -11.13
C VAL A 53 7.36 7.55 -10.38
N ARG A 54 6.47 7.59 -9.37
CA ARG A 54 6.04 6.40 -8.62
C ARG A 54 5.44 5.35 -9.56
N ARG A 55 4.51 5.79 -10.40
CA ARG A 55 3.83 4.97 -11.42
C ARG A 55 4.83 4.30 -12.35
N GLN A 56 5.77 5.07 -12.91
CA GLN A 56 6.76 4.53 -13.83
C GLN A 56 7.56 3.37 -13.21
N LEU A 57 8.03 3.53 -11.98
CA LEU A 57 8.83 2.51 -11.29
C LEU A 57 7.99 1.29 -10.90
N LEU A 58 6.79 1.50 -10.35
CA LEU A 58 5.91 0.41 -9.94
C LEU A 58 5.38 -0.39 -11.15
N GLU A 59 5.05 0.27 -12.26
CA GLU A 59 4.65 -0.43 -13.48
C GLU A 59 5.83 -1.14 -14.15
N ALA A 60 7.05 -0.62 -14.04
CA ALA A 60 8.25 -1.33 -14.49
C ALA A 60 8.48 -2.59 -13.64
N ALA A 61 8.39 -2.47 -12.31
CA ALA A 61 8.45 -3.60 -11.39
C ALA A 61 7.38 -4.64 -11.75
N GLN A 62 6.13 -4.24 -11.97
CA GLN A 62 5.01 -5.12 -12.31
C GLN A 62 5.21 -5.90 -13.63
N ARG A 63 5.95 -5.33 -14.58
CA ARG A 63 6.23 -5.96 -15.88
C ARG A 63 7.50 -6.81 -15.88
N ALA A 64 8.28 -6.79 -14.79
CA ALA A 64 9.51 -7.56 -14.70
C ALA A 64 9.20 -9.06 -14.77
N GLU A 65 9.89 -9.78 -15.65
CA GLU A 65 9.69 -11.22 -15.79
C GLU A 65 10.38 -11.99 -14.67
N GLY A 66 9.78 -13.06 -14.18
CA GLY A 66 10.37 -13.90 -13.13
C GLY A 66 10.23 -13.36 -11.70
N GLN A 67 9.30 -12.43 -11.47
CA GLN A 67 8.89 -12.05 -10.12
C GLN A 67 8.32 -13.25 -9.35
N SER A 68 8.65 -13.34 -8.06
CA SER A 68 7.90 -14.19 -7.14
C SER A 68 6.50 -13.64 -6.90
N ASP A 69 5.57 -14.52 -6.53
CA ASP A 69 4.21 -14.14 -6.12
C ASP A 69 4.22 -13.12 -4.97
N LEU A 70 5.23 -13.15 -4.09
CA LEU A 70 5.44 -12.18 -3.02
C LEU A 70 5.73 -10.79 -3.57
N SER A 71 6.72 -10.67 -4.45
CA SER A 71 7.05 -9.40 -5.11
C SER A 71 5.88 -8.86 -5.94
N GLN A 72 5.15 -9.76 -6.62
CA GLN A 72 3.99 -9.40 -7.41
C GLN A 72 2.85 -8.86 -6.54
N ALA A 73 2.54 -9.54 -5.43
CA ALA A 73 1.49 -9.11 -4.50
C ALA A 73 1.79 -7.71 -3.91
N HIS A 74 3.04 -7.47 -3.49
CA HIS A 74 3.46 -6.18 -2.95
C HIS A 74 3.43 -5.06 -3.99
N THR A 75 3.91 -5.34 -5.21
CA THR A 75 3.89 -4.37 -6.31
C THR A 75 2.45 -4.00 -6.68
N LEU A 76 1.54 -4.97 -6.75
CA LEU A 76 0.12 -4.74 -6.99
C LEU A 76 -0.53 -3.92 -5.87
N GLN A 77 -0.17 -4.18 -4.61
CA GLN A 77 -0.66 -3.42 -3.46
C GLN A 77 -0.21 -1.95 -3.54
N SER A 78 1.06 -1.67 -3.84
CA SER A 78 1.55 -0.30 -4.04
C SER A 78 0.92 0.40 -5.25
N LEU A 79 0.70 -0.31 -6.36
CA LEU A 79 -0.06 0.23 -7.48
C LEU A 79 -1.50 0.57 -7.07
N GLY A 80 -2.16 -0.30 -6.29
CA GLY A 80 -3.49 -0.03 -5.74
C GLY A 80 -3.53 1.24 -4.88
N ASP A 81 -2.52 1.44 -4.03
CA ASP A 81 -2.36 2.66 -3.24
C ASP A 81 -2.22 3.90 -4.12
N LEU A 82 -1.39 3.82 -5.16
CA LEU A 82 -1.18 4.92 -6.08
C LEU A 82 -2.46 5.26 -6.87
N GLU A 83 -3.14 4.26 -7.42
CA GLU A 83 -4.41 4.46 -8.13
C GLU A 83 -5.48 5.09 -7.22
N ARG A 84 -5.55 4.68 -5.95
CA ARG A 84 -6.49 5.28 -4.99
C ARG A 84 -6.16 6.74 -4.71
N LEU A 85 -4.87 7.09 -4.63
CA LEU A 85 -4.41 8.47 -4.43
C LEU A 85 -4.65 9.37 -5.66
N GLU A 86 -4.72 8.76 -6.85
CA GLU A 86 -5.06 9.42 -8.11
C GLU A 86 -6.57 9.36 -8.43
N ASP A 87 -7.40 8.97 -7.46
CA ASP A 87 -8.85 8.81 -7.59
C ASP A 87 -9.31 7.81 -8.68
N ASN A 88 -8.40 6.96 -9.16
CA ASN A 88 -8.66 5.88 -10.11
C ASN A 88 -9.22 4.64 -9.40
N TYR A 89 -10.35 4.80 -8.70
CA TYR A 89 -10.88 3.78 -7.79
C TYR A 89 -11.22 2.43 -8.45
N GLY A 90 -11.56 2.42 -9.74
CA GLY A 90 -11.77 1.17 -10.47
C GLY A 90 -10.50 0.32 -10.56
N ALA A 91 -9.41 0.94 -11.03
CA ALA A 91 -8.10 0.31 -11.14
C ALA A 91 -7.55 -0.06 -9.76
N ALA A 92 -7.69 0.82 -8.76
CA ALA A 92 -7.26 0.56 -7.40
C ALA A 92 -7.91 -0.71 -6.83
N ARG A 93 -9.23 -0.85 -6.99
CA ARG A 93 -9.98 -2.02 -6.52
C ARG A 93 -9.49 -3.31 -7.19
N GLU A 94 -9.28 -3.27 -8.51
CA GLU A 94 -8.75 -4.41 -9.25
C GLU A 94 -7.36 -4.82 -8.74
N ARG A 95 -6.46 -3.86 -8.57
CA ARG A 95 -5.09 -4.09 -8.07
C ARG A 95 -5.06 -4.67 -6.67
N TYR A 96 -5.84 -4.11 -5.74
CA TYR A 96 -5.94 -4.66 -4.39
C TYR A 96 -6.53 -6.08 -4.36
N ASN A 97 -7.54 -6.37 -5.18
CA ASN A 97 -8.12 -7.72 -5.23
C ASN A 97 -7.15 -8.74 -5.81
N GLN A 98 -6.38 -8.38 -6.84
CA GLN A 98 -5.32 -9.24 -7.38
C GLN A 98 -4.22 -9.50 -6.34
N ALA A 99 -3.76 -8.44 -5.65
CA ALA A 99 -2.78 -8.55 -4.57
C ALA A 99 -3.28 -9.42 -3.41
N LEU A 100 -4.53 -9.24 -2.99
CA LEU A 100 -5.15 -10.02 -1.91
C LEU A 100 -5.28 -11.50 -2.28
N ALA A 101 -5.64 -11.80 -3.53
CA ALA A 101 -5.73 -13.17 -4.04
C ALA A 101 -4.36 -13.88 -3.99
N LEU A 102 -3.30 -13.20 -4.44
CA LEU A 102 -1.93 -13.72 -4.32
C LEU A 102 -1.52 -13.89 -2.86
N ALA A 103 -1.75 -12.87 -2.03
CA ALA A 103 -1.37 -12.88 -0.62
C ALA A 103 -2.06 -14.00 0.19
N HIS A 104 -3.22 -14.48 -0.23
CA HIS A 104 -3.85 -15.68 0.31
C HIS A 104 -3.14 -16.98 -0.08
N GLN A 105 -2.54 -17.03 -1.27
CA GLN A 105 -1.78 -18.19 -1.74
C GLN A 105 -0.40 -18.30 -1.06
N ILE A 106 0.26 -17.16 -0.81
CA ILE A 106 1.58 -17.07 -0.16
C ILE A 106 1.54 -16.71 1.34
N PRO A 107 0.49 -17.13 2.04
CA PRO A 107 -0.05 -16.55 3.29
C PRO A 107 0.65 -15.28 3.83
N ASP A 108 0.72 -14.23 3.02
CA ASP A 108 1.32 -12.95 3.42
C ASP A 108 0.27 -12.07 4.10
N THR A 109 0.18 -12.23 5.40
CA THR A 109 -0.72 -11.48 6.27
C THR A 109 -0.55 -9.96 6.16
N VAL A 110 0.67 -9.44 6.00
CA VAL A 110 0.90 -7.98 5.95
C VAL A 110 0.31 -7.41 4.68
N CYS A 111 0.55 -8.06 3.53
CA CYS A 111 -0.06 -7.66 2.27
C CYS A 111 -1.59 -7.76 2.33
N GLN A 112 -2.15 -8.81 2.94
CA GLN A 112 -3.60 -8.94 3.14
C GLN A 112 -4.19 -7.78 3.94
N LEU A 113 -3.58 -7.43 5.08
CA LEU A 113 -4.02 -6.30 5.90
C LEU A 113 -3.97 -4.98 5.13
N ASN A 114 -2.86 -4.73 4.42
CA ASN A 114 -2.69 -3.51 3.61
C ASN A 114 -3.73 -3.40 2.48
N CYS A 115 -4.03 -4.51 1.79
CA CYS A 115 -5.07 -4.53 0.76
C CYS A 115 -6.47 -4.27 1.35
N LEU A 116 -6.79 -4.87 2.50
CA LEU A 116 -8.10 -4.69 3.15
C LEU A 116 -8.33 -3.26 3.63
N ILE A 117 -7.32 -2.62 4.26
CA ILE A 117 -7.44 -1.21 4.64
C ILE A 117 -7.46 -0.29 3.41
N GLY A 118 -6.70 -0.62 2.36
CA GLY A 118 -6.71 0.10 1.08
C GLY A 118 -8.09 0.08 0.42
N LEU A 119 -8.74 -1.09 0.36
CA LEU A 119 -10.10 -1.26 -0.12
C LEU A 119 -11.11 -0.52 0.75
N ALA A 120 -11.02 -0.60 2.08
CA ALA A 120 -11.92 0.11 2.98
C ALA A 120 -11.86 1.63 2.75
N ARG A 121 -10.65 2.19 2.64
CA ARG A 121 -10.43 3.62 2.37
C ARG A 121 -10.88 4.05 0.98
N LEU A 122 -10.70 3.18 -0.01
CA LEU A 122 -11.20 3.37 -1.37
C LEU A 122 -12.73 3.47 -1.37
N GLU A 123 -13.43 2.51 -0.80
CA GLU A 123 -14.89 2.51 -0.74
C GLU A 123 -15.41 3.72 0.05
N ARG A 124 -14.71 4.09 1.13
CA ARG A 124 -15.00 5.30 1.89
C ARG A 124 -14.88 6.57 1.04
N ALA A 125 -13.83 6.69 0.22
CA ALA A 125 -13.65 7.84 -0.67
C ALA A 125 -14.77 7.93 -1.73
N GLN A 126 -15.31 6.79 -2.15
CA GLN A 126 -16.46 6.72 -3.06
C GLN A 126 -17.83 6.89 -2.36
N GLY A 127 -17.86 7.03 -1.04
CA GLY A 127 -19.11 7.13 -0.26
C GLY A 127 -19.85 5.80 -0.09
N ASN A 128 -19.23 4.67 -0.47
CA ASN A 128 -19.81 3.34 -0.40
C ASN A 128 -19.70 2.77 1.03
N ARG A 129 -20.51 3.32 1.94
CA ARG A 129 -20.43 2.99 3.38
C ARG A 129 -20.51 1.50 3.67
N GLU A 130 -21.48 0.80 3.08
CA GLU A 130 -21.67 -0.64 3.30
C GLU A 130 -20.43 -1.44 2.90
N ALA A 131 -19.90 -1.18 1.71
CA ALA A 131 -18.71 -1.86 1.20
C ALA A 131 -17.48 -1.55 2.07
N ALA A 132 -17.25 -0.28 2.45
CA ALA A 132 -16.15 0.11 3.31
C ALA A 132 -16.21 -0.60 4.68
N CYS A 133 -17.38 -0.64 5.32
CA CYS A 133 -17.57 -1.28 6.62
C CYS A 133 -17.40 -2.80 6.54
N ALA A 134 -17.79 -3.42 5.41
CA ALA A 134 -17.50 -4.83 5.17
C ALA A 134 -15.99 -5.11 5.10
N GLN A 135 -15.21 -4.23 4.45
CA GLN A 135 -13.75 -4.36 4.37
C GLN A 135 -13.07 -4.12 5.73
N TYR A 136 -13.50 -3.12 6.52
CA TYR A 136 -13.02 -2.95 7.90
C TYR A 136 -13.33 -4.17 8.77
N ALA A 137 -14.53 -4.74 8.65
CA ALA A 137 -14.89 -5.95 9.40
C ALA A 137 -14.01 -7.14 9.00
N ALA A 138 -13.66 -7.28 7.71
CA ALA A 138 -12.72 -8.31 7.26
C ALA A 138 -11.30 -8.07 7.79
N LEU A 139 -10.82 -6.82 7.75
CA LEU A 139 -9.55 -6.40 8.32
C LEU A 139 -9.45 -6.78 9.81
N PHE A 140 -10.47 -6.47 10.60
CA PHE A 140 -10.44 -6.73 12.04
C PHE A 140 -10.58 -8.20 12.40
N ARG A 141 -11.35 -8.98 11.62
CA ARG A 141 -11.32 -10.45 11.78
C ARG A 141 -9.92 -11.01 11.58
N LEU A 142 -9.17 -10.51 10.59
CA LEU A 142 -7.79 -10.92 10.36
C LEU A 142 -6.88 -10.48 11.51
N THR A 143 -6.91 -9.22 11.93
CA THR A 143 -6.06 -8.74 13.04
C THR A 143 -6.36 -9.42 14.37
N ASP A 144 -7.63 -9.71 14.66
CA ASP A 144 -8.03 -10.36 15.92
C ASP A 144 -7.60 -11.83 15.96
N SER A 145 -7.40 -12.46 14.80
CA SER A 145 -6.82 -13.80 14.69
C SER A 145 -5.30 -13.83 14.96
N LEU A 146 -4.66 -12.66 15.11
CA LEU A 146 -3.21 -12.50 15.20
C LEU A 146 -2.80 -11.72 16.47
N PRO A 147 -2.28 -12.41 17.51
CA PRO A 147 -1.92 -11.76 18.77
C PRO A 147 -0.90 -10.61 18.62
N ALA A 148 -0.01 -10.68 17.63
CA ALA A 148 0.98 -9.64 17.34
C ALA A 148 0.35 -8.29 16.93
N PHE A 149 -0.86 -8.30 16.36
CA PHE A 149 -1.54 -7.11 15.85
C PHE A 149 -2.64 -6.59 16.77
N ALA A 150 -3.14 -7.39 17.71
CA ALA A 150 -4.27 -7.06 18.58
C ALA A 150 -4.10 -5.70 19.32
N SER A 151 -2.87 -5.39 19.76
CA SER A 151 -2.52 -4.16 20.47
C SER A 151 -1.65 -3.19 19.64
N HIS A 152 -1.49 -3.43 18.34
CA HIS A 152 -0.63 -2.60 17.50
C HIS A 152 -1.24 -1.20 17.32
N PRO A 153 -0.48 -0.10 17.49
CA PRO A 153 -1.02 1.27 17.38
C PRO A 153 -1.78 1.53 16.08
N THR A 154 -1.25 1.06 14.94
CA THR A 154 -1.90 1.19 13.63
C THR A 154 -3.27 0.51 13.58
N VAL A 155 -3.46 -0.63 14.25
CA VAL A 155 -4.77 -1.30 14.31
C VAL A 155 -5.76 -0.50 15.14
N GLN A 156 -5.30 0.16 16.20
CA GLN A 156 -6.13 1.06 17.00
C GLN A 156 -6.57 2.29 16.19
N ASP A 157 -5.68 2.83 15.35
CA ASP A 157 -6.02 3.93 14.46
C ASP A 157 -7.02 3.51 13.39
N TRP A 158 -6.88 2.31 12.80
CA TRP A 158 -7.89 1.76 11.89
C TRP A 158 -9.24 1.56 12.57
N LYS A 159 -9.27 1.08 13.82
CA LYS A 159 -10.51 0.92 14.60
C LYS A 159 -11.22 2.27 14.82
N ARG A 160 -10.46 3.33 15.13
CA ARG A 160 -10.98 4.69 15.26
C ARG A 160 -11.54 5.21 13.94
N GLU A 161 -10.76 5.09 12.87
CA GLU A 161 -11.13 5.48 11.50
C GLU A 161 -12.43 4.77 11.05
N ALA A 162 -12.56 3.48 11.34
CA ALA A 162 -13.75 2.69 11.06
C ALA A 162 -14.95 3.14 11.91
N ALA A 163 -14.78 3.39 13.20
CA ALA A 163 -15.87 3.82 14.08
C ALA A 163 -16.47 5.17 13.64
N GLU A 164 -15.62 6.16 13.32
CA GLU A 164 -16.06 7.46 12.82
C GLU A 164 -16.93 7.33 11.55
N TYR A 165 -16.47 6.49 10.61
CA TYR A 165 -17.13 6.35 9.32
C TYR A 165 -18.34 5.40 9.34
N CYS A 166 -18.22 4.24 10.01
CA CYS A 166 -19.21 3.17 10.02
C CYS A 166 -20.30 3.33 11.07
N ASP A 167 -20.04 4.07 12.16
CA ASP A 167 -21.05 4.36 13.19
C ASP A 167 -21.70 5.73 12.97
N GLY A 168 -21.20 6.54 12.04
CA GLY A 168 -21.75 7.86 11.72
C GLY A 168 -21.50 8.91 12.81
N ARG A 169 -20.54 8.68 13.71
CA ARG A 169 -20.04 9.71 14.61
C ARG A 169 -19.04 10.57 13.83
N SER A 170 -19.56 11.47 13.00
CA SER A 170 -18.80 12.68 12.70
C SER A 170 -18.56 13.37 14.04
N GLU A 171 -17.31 13.69 14.38
CA GLU A 171 -17.01 14.69 15.40
C GLU A 171 -17.59 16.04 14.93
N SER A 172 -18.90 16.21 15.13
CA SER A 172 -19.56 17.50 15.05
C SER A 172 -19.33 18.21 16.37
N GLY A 173 -18.32 19.08 16.39
CA GLY A 173 -18.23 20.19 17.34
C GLY A 173 -17.34 19.97 18.56
N ALA A 174 -16.14 20.54 18.50
CA ALA A 174 -15.57 21.38 19.56
C ALA A 174 -14.61 22.39 18.92
#